data_AF-A0A090W950-F1
#
_entry.id   AF-A0A090W950-F1
#
_cell.length_a   1.000
_cell.length_b   1.000
_cell.length_c   1.000
_cell.angle_alpha   90.00
_cell.angle_beta   90.00
_cell.angle_gamma   90.00
#
_symmetry.space_group_name_H-M   'P 1'
#
loop_
_entity.id
_entity.type
_entity.pdbx_description
1 polymer ?
#
loop_
_entity_poly.entity_id
_entity_poly.type
_entity_poly.pdbx_seq_one_letter_code
_entity_poly.pdbx_strand_id
1 'polypeptide(L)' 'MTPESLTFFDKVYDVARLIPYGRVTSYGAIAKYLGAARSARMVGYAMNGSGGKDVPAHRV' A
#
# COMPACT_ATOMS: atom_id res chain seq x y z
N MET A 1 -19.25 18.69 -3.31
CA MET A 1 -18.35 17.57 -3.62
C MET A 1 -17.12 17.76 -2.74
N THR A 2 -17.11 17.17 -1.55
CA THR A 2 -15.96 17.22 -0.63
C THR A 2 -14.76 16.57 -1.32
N PRO A 3 -13.54 17.12 -1.19
CA PRO A 3 -12.37 16.44 -1.71
C PRO A 3 -12.21 15.15 -0.90
N GLU A 4 -12.50 14.00 -1.50
CA GLU A 4 -12.21 12.70 -0.91
C GLU A 4 -10.69 12.54 -0.90
N SER A 5 -10.05 13.05 0.15
CA SER A 5 -8.66 12.76 0.42
C SER A 5 -8.54 11.26 0.69
N LEU A 6 -7.90 10.53 -0.23
CA LEU A 6 -7.57 9.11 -0.06
C LEU A 6 -6.88 8.90 1.29
N THR A 7 -7.35 7.90 2.05
CA THR A 7 -6.72 7.54 3.32
C THR A 7 -5.30 7.04 3.07
N PHE A 8 -4.47 6.99 4.11
CA PHE A 8 -3.14 6.40 3.98
C PHE A 8 -3.20 4.95 3.48
N PHE A 9 -4.24 4.20 3.83
CA PHE A 9 -4.41 2.81 3.39
C PHE A 9 -4.78 2.73 1.92
N ASP A 10 -5.65 3.61 1.43
CA ASP A 10 -5.99 3.67 0.00
C ASP A 10 -4.77 3.97 -0.85
N LYS A 11 -3.94 4.92 -0.41
CA LYS A 11 -2.64 5.21 -1.07
C LYS A 11 -1.71 4.01 -1.08
N VAL A 12 -1.67 3.23 0.00
CA VAL A 12 -0.90 1.98 0.06
C VAL A 12 -1.44 0.95 -0.94
N TYR A 13 -2.76 0.80 -1.05
CA TYR A 13 -3.41 -0.10 -2.00
C TYR A 13 -3.11 0.28 -3.45
N ASP A 14 -3.18 1.57 -3.78
CA ASP A 14 -2.87 2.07 -5.11
C ASP A 14 -1.42 1.76 -5.49
N VAL A 15 -0.47 1.99 -4.58
CA VAL A 15 0.95 1.65 -4.83
C VAL A 15 1.14 0.14 -4.98
N ALA A 16 0.49 -0.67 -4.15
CA ALA A 16 0.58 -2.13 -4.25
C ALA A 16 0.09 -2.66 -5.62
N ARG A 17 -0.95 -2.05 -6.21
CA ARG A 17 -1.45 -2.44 -7.54
C ARG A 17 -0.47 -2.14 -8.68
N LEU A 18 0.45 -1.20 -8.50
CA LEU A 18 1.47 -0.87 -9.49
C LEU A 18 2.59 -1.91 -9.56
N ILE A 19 2.66 -2.86 -8.62
CA ILE A 19 3.71 -3.88 -8.60
C ILE A 19 3.44 -4.91 -9.69
N PRO A 20 4.31 -5.00 -10.73
CA PRO A 20 4.09 -5.89 -11.85
C PRO A 20 4.24 -7.36 -11.43
N TYR A 21 3.66 -8.25 -12.23
CA TYR A 21 3.79 -9.70 -12.00
C TYR A 21 5.26 -10.13 -12.02
N GLY A 22 5.63 -11.07 -11.15
CA GLY A 22 7.00 -11.56 -11.00
C GLY A 22 7.96 -10.60 -10.29
N ARG A 23 7.47 -9.46 -9.79
CA ARG A 23 8.22 -8.55 -8.92
C ARG A 23 7.56 -8.46 -7.55
N VAL A 24 8.37 -8.12 -6.57
CA VAL A 24 7.94 -7.85 -5.19
C VAL A 24 8.57 -6.54 -4.71
N THR A 25 7.96 -5.92 -3.72
CA THR A 25 8.54 -4.80 -2.97
C THR A 25 8.53 -5.11 -1.48
N SER A 26 8.83 -4.13 -0.63
CA SER A 26 8.69 -4.28 0.82
C SER A 26 7.80 -3.18 1.40
N TYR A 27 7.23 -3.44 2.59
CA TYR A 27 6.49 -2.44 3.36
C TYR A 27 7.25 -1.12 3.55
N GLY A 28 8.57 -1.20 3.81
CA GLY A 28 9.41 -0.01 3.97
C GLY A 28 9.58 0.78 2.67
N ALA A 29 9.69 0.09 1.53
CA ALA A 29 9.79 0.74 0.23
C ALA A 29 8.51 1.50 -0.14
N ILE A 30 7.33 0.89 0.09
CA ILE A 30 6.05 1.57 -0.09
C ILE A 30 5.93 2.78 0.85
N ALA A 31 6.26 2.60 2.13
CA ALA A 31 6.20 3.68 3.11
C ALA A 31 7.12 4.85 2.71
N LYS A 32 8.35 4.56 2.24
CA LYS A 32 9.29 5.57 1.73
C LYS A 32 8.77 6.27 0.47
N TYR A 33 8.20 5.52 -0.47
CA TYR A 33 7.61 6.08 -1.70
C TYR A 33 6.47 7.06 -1.39
N LEU A 34 5.66 6.76 -0.38
CA LEU A 34 4.58 7.62 0.12
C LEU A 34 5.06 8.78 1.02
N GLY A 35 6.37 9.01 1.17
CA GLY A 35 6.92 10.07 2.02
C GLY A 35 6.83 9.79 3.54
N ALA A 36 6.46 8.57 3.92
CA ALA A 36 6.23 8.13 5.30
C ALA A 36 7.25 7.05 5.72
N ALA A 37 8.55 7.30 5.49
CA ALA A 37 9.61 6.27 5.55
C ALA A 37 9.68 5.44 6.87
N ARG A 38 9.11 5.91 7.98
CA ARG A 38 9.08 5.20 9.28
C ARG A 38 7.77 4.44 9.53
N SER A 39 6.88 4.39 8.54
CA SER A 39 5.51 3.87 8.67
C SER A 39 5.32 2.49 8.05
N ALA A 40 6.41 1.71 7.87
CA ALA A 40 6.36 0.35 7.32
C ALA A 40 5.34 -0.55 8.07
N ARG A 41 5.24 -0.41 9.40
CA ARG A 41 4.25 -1.15 10.20
C ARG A 41 2.80 -0.80 9.83
N MET A 42 2.52 0.46 9.51
CA MET A 42 1.20 0.88 9.04
C MET A 42 0.87 0.31 7.65
N VAL A 43 1.86 0.20 6.77
CA VAL A 43 1.69 -0.49 5.48
C VAL A 43 1.33 -1.96 5.70
N GLY A 44 1.99 -2.64 6.66
CA GLY A 44 1.63 -4.01 7.04
C GLY A 44 0.19 -4.15 7.53
N TYR A 45 -0.31 -3.20 8.35
CA TYR A 45 -1.72 -3.18 8.74
C TYR A 45 -2.67 -2.95 7.57
N ALA A 46 -2.32 -2.04 6.65
CA ALA A 46 -3.11 -1.84 5.44
C ALA A 46 -3.19 -3.13 4.61
N MET A 47 -2.06 -3.80 4.37
CA MET A 47 -2.00 -5.06 3.62
C MET A 47 -2.74 -6.20 4.31
N ASN A 48 -2.69 -6.30 5.64
CA ASN A 48 -3.50 -7.27 6.38
C ASN A 48 -5.01 -7.03 6.18
N GLY A 49 -5.44 -5.78 6.11
CA GLY A 49 -6.82 -5.37 5.84
C GLY A 49 -7.21 -5.33 4.35
N SER A 50 -6.36 -5.79 3.44
CA SER A 50 -6.65 -5.75 1.99
C SER A 50 -7.54 -6.91 1.51
N GLY A 51 -7.97 -7.82 2.39
CA GLY A 51 -8.87 -8.91 2.04
C GLY A 51 -10.15 -8.39 1.34
N GLY A 52 -10.53 -9.04 0.23
CA GLY A 52 -11.68 -8.64 -0.59
C GLY A 52 -11.48 -7.35 -1.41
N LYS A 53 -10.33 -6.69 -1.30
CA LYS A 53 -9.92 -5.58 -2.16
C LYS A 53 -8.93 -6.16 -3.17
N ASP A 54 -9.15 -5.96 -4.46
CA ASP A 54 -8.24 -6.42 -5.53
C ASP A 54 -6.87 -5.72 -5.42
N VAL A 55 -6.06 -6.23 -4.50
CA VAL A 55 -4.77 -5.69 -4.07
C VAL A 55 -3.84 -6.89 -4.00
N PRO A 56 -2.71 -6.88 -4.74
CA PRO A 56 -1.81 -8.01 -4.79
C PRO A 56 -0.90 -8.07 -3.55
N ALA A 57 -1.47 -8.30 -2.37
CA ALA A 57 -0.75 -8.29 -1.09
C ALA A 57 0.38 -9.33 -1.01
N HIS A 58 0.32 -10.40 -1.82
CA HIS A 58 1.41 -11.38 -1.96
C HIS A 58 2.68 -10.82 -2.63
N ARG A 59 2.62 -9.60 -3.21
CA ARG A 59 3.76 -8.94 -3.88
C ARG A 59 4.44 -7.88 -3.01
N VAL A 60 4.03 -7.75 -1.75
CA VAL A 60 4.45 -6.68 -0.82
C VAL A 60 5.14 -7.23 0.41
#